data_AF-A0A7Z9ID90-F1
#
_entry.id   AF-A0A7Z9ID90-F1
#
_cell.length_a   1.000
_cell.length_b   1.000
_cell.length_c   1.000
_cell.angle_alpha   90.00
_cell.angle_beta   90.00
_cell.angle_gamma   90.00
#
_symmetry.space_group_name_H-M   'P 1'
#
loop_
_entity.id
_entity.type
_entity.pdbx_description
1 polymer ?
#
loop_
_entity_poly.entity_id
_entity_poly.type
_entity_poly.pdbx_seq_one_letter_code
_entity_poly.pdbx_strand_id
1 'polypeptide(L)'
;MRIIELENKFCTGVFPRHNKLDTIPEYYAEWKKEGGGSQHPPQPELVQVERVVLLDAAEFSNFRDNLLTDRDWLAGRGGHRSQHDVGDRGYFDLTEDERENWSKSAYRVCDIVVREYDNPFVGDNCLVDPQGYNYVRYLGFPGFEGYSFLKDIFRQEAKAALEKARADRKKEG
;
A
#
# COMPACT_ATOMS: atom_id res chain seq x y z
N MET A 1 -2.31 16.54 -0.52
CA MET A 1 -2.61 15.13 -0.19
C MET A 1 -4.11 14.82 -0.23
N ARG A 2 -4.48 13.64 -0.75
CA ARG A 2 -5.84 13.06 -0.73
C ARG A 2 -5.78 11.59 -0.32
N ILE A 3 -6.78 11.12 0.43
CA ILE A 3 -6.86 9.73 0.91
C ILE A 3 -8.14 9.09 0.39
N ILE A 4 -8.04 7.89 -0.16
CA ILE A 4 -9.16 7.07 -0.60
C ILE A 4 -9.16 5.79 0.25
N GLU A 5 -10.20 5.61 1.05
CA GLU A 5 -10.40 4.40 1.86
C GLU A 5 -10.83 3.24 0.97
N LEU A 6 -10.29 2.05 1.25
CA LEU A 6 -10.55 0.81 0.52
C LEU A 6 -11.16 -0.22 1.44
N GLU A 7 -12.23 -0.86 0.97
CA GLU A 7 -12.82 -2.00 1.65
C GLU A 7 -12.28 -3.31 1.06
N ASN A 8 -11.64 -4.12 1.91
CA ASN A 8 -11.23 -5.50 1.61
C ASN A 8 -10.44 -5.66 0.30
N LYS A 9 -9.44 -4.80 0.07
CA LYS A 9 -8.53 -4.92 -1.08
C LYS A 9 -7.27 -5.65 -0.70
N PHE A 10 -6.88 -6.59 -1.55
CA PHE A 10 -5.69 -7.40 -1.39
C PHE A 10 -4.83 -7.32 -2.63
N CYS A 11 -3.52 -7.27 -2.44
CA CYS A 11 -2.55 -7.46 -3.51
C CYS A 11 -1.36 -8.25 -3.01
N THR A 12 -0.50 -8.64 -3.94
CA THR A 12 0.84 -9.07 -3.58
C THR A 12 1.76 -7.87 -3.40
N GLY A 13 2.79 -8.00 -2.57
CA GLY A 13 3.81 -6.98 -2.36
C GLY A 13 5.16 -7.59 -2.05
N VAL A 14 6.24 -6.97 -2.52
CA VAL A 14 7.60 -7.40 -2.19
C VAL A 14 8.23 -6.39 -1.25
N PHE A 15 8.64 -6.85 -0.05
CA PHE A 15 9.30 -6.04 0.96
C PHE A 15 10.76 -6.47 1.08
N PRO A 16 11.73 -5.57 0.88
CA PRO A 16 13.12 -5.85 1.23
C PRO A 16 13.25 -6.24 2.71
N ARG A 17 14.21 -7.10 3.04
CA ARG A 17 14.47 -7.54 4.42
C ARG A 17 14.92 -6.38 5.31
N HIS A 18 15.72 -5.47 4.75
CA HIS A 18 16.09 -4.25 5.45
C HIS A 18 14.88 -3.34 5.62
N ASN A 19 14.67 -2.91 6.85
CA ASN A 19 13.62 -1.97 7.24
C ASN A 19 14.25 -0.69 7.82
N LYS A 20 13.42 0.34 8.01
CA LYS A 20 13.83 1.66 8.51
C LYS A 20 14.91 2.33 7.66
N LEU A 21 14.79 2.24 6.34
CA LEU A 21 15.57 3.08 5.43
C LEU A 21 14.86 4.41 5.25
N ASP A 22 15.61 5.47 4.99
CA ASP A 22 15.06 6.82 4.97
C ASP A 22 14.60 7.26 3.58
N THR A 23 14.96 6.52 2.54
CA THR A 23 14.57 6.89 1.18
C THR A 23 14.06 5.70 0.36
N ILE A 24 13.15 5.96 -0.58
CA ILE A 24 12.68 4.94 -1.54
C ILE A 24 13.85 4.39 -2.38
N PRO A 25 14.80 5.21 -2.88
CA PRO A 25 16.00 4.71 -3.54
C PRO A 25 16.79 3.68 -2.74
N GLU A 26 16.92 3.85 -1.42
CA GLU A 26 17.59 2.86 -0.56
C GLU A 26 16.83 1.53 -0.53
N TYR A 27 15.50 1.56 -0.35
CA TYR A 27 14.66 0.37 -0.41
C TYR A 27 14.76 -0.32 -1.78
N TYR A 28 14.79 0.44 -2.86
CA TYR A 28 14.94 -0.12 -4.21
C TYR A 28 16.32 -0.75 -4.42
N ALA A 29 17.38 -0.16 -3.85
CA ALA A 29 18.72 -0.72 -3.87
C ALA A 29 18.79 -2.05 -3.10
N GLU A 30 18.14 -2.14 -1.93
CA GLU A 30 18.03 -3.40 -1.18
C GLU A 30 17.22 -4.46 -1.94
N TRP A 31 16.07 -4.08 -2.51
CA TRP A 31 15.28 -4.98 -3.35
C TRP A 31 16.12 -5.58 -4.49
N LYS A 32 16.95 -4.77 -5.16
CA LYS A 32 17.87 -5.24 -6.20
C LYS A 32 18.93 -6.20 -5.66
N LYS A 33 19.52 -5.92 -4.50
CA LYS A 33 20.50 -6.83 -3.85
C LYS A 33 19.88 -8.19 -3.53
N GLU A 34 18.60 -8.22 -3.21
CA GLU A 34 17.84 -9.43 -2.91
C GLU A 34 17.35 -10.18 -4.17
N GLY A 35 17.77 -9.76 -5.36
CA GLY A 35 17.40 -10.43 -6.62
C GLY A 35 16.19 -9.82 -7.32
N GLY A 36 15.75 -8.62 -6.93
CA GLY A 36 14.73 -7.84 -7.63
C GLY A 36 15.07 -7.68 -9.12
N GLY A 37 14.16 -8.12 -9.99
CA GLY A 37 14.38 -8.13 -11.45
C GLY A 37 15.24 -9.28 -11.98
N SER A 38 15.64 -10.23 -11.12
CA SER A 38 16.33 -11.47 -11.54
C SER A 38 15.33 -12.61 -11.85
N GLN A 39 15.85 -13.76 -12.30
CA GLN A 39 15.06 -14.99 -12.48
C GLN A 39 14.54 -15.59 -11.16
N HIS A 40 15.12 -15.19 -10.02
CA HIS A 40 14.74 -15.64 -8.69
C HIS A 40 14.48 -14.43 -7.78
N PRO A 41 13.40 -13.67 -8.03
CA PRO A 41 13.08 -12.50 -7.22
C PRO A 41 12.67 -12.91 -5.80
N PRO A 42 12.70 -11.97 -4.83
CA PRO A 42 12.13 -12.19 -3.51
C PRO A 42 10.67 -12.63 -3.62
N GLN A 43 10.27 -13.54 -2.72
CA GLN A 43 8.91 -14.06 -2.72
C GLN A 43 7.92 -12.94 -2.37
N PRO A 44 6.86 -12.74 -3.16
CA PRO A 44 5.82 -11.79 -2.82
C PRO A 44 5.03 -12.26 -1.60
N GLU A 45 4.66 -11.31 -0.74
CA GLU A 45 3.79 -11.51 0.40
C GLU A 45 2.36 -11.03 0.07
N LEU A 46 1.35 -11.63 0.71
CA LEU A 46 -0.02 -11.13 0.62
C LEU A 46 -0.17 -9.88 1.51
N VAL A 47 -0.82 -8.86 0.99
CA VAL A 47 -1.00 -7.55 1.64
C VAL A 47 -2.46 -7.14 1.54
N GLN A 48 -3.05 -6.74 2.67
CA GLN A 48 -4.30 -5.98 2.69
C GLN A 48 -3.96 -4.50 2.52
N VAL A 49 -4.57 -3.86 1.52
CA VAL A 49 -4.44 -2.42 1.30
C VAL A 49 -5.69 -1.74 1.84
N GLU A 50 -5.52 -0.90 2.86
CA GLU A 50 -6.63 -0.19 3.48
C GLU A 50 -6.91 1.15 2.80
N ARG A 51 -5.88 1.80 2.26
CA ARG A 51 -6.00 3.16 1.71
C ARG A 51 -5.08 3.39 0.53
N VAL A 52 -5.52 4.29 -0.35
CA VAL A 52 -4.67 4.96 -1.34
C VAL A 52 -4.38 6.37 -0.84
N VAL A 53 -3.11 6.68 -0.63
CA VAL A 53 -2.63 8.01 -0.26
C VAL A 53 -2.02 8.67 -1.49
N LEU A 54 -2.74 9.65 -2.02
CA LEU A 54 -2.29 10.45 -3.15
C LEU A 54 -1.58 11.69 -2.65
N LEU A 55 -0.31 11.81 -3.03
CA LEU A 55 0.55 12.95 -2.75
C LEU A 55 0.76 13.76 -4.01
N ASP A 56 0.77 15.08 -3.92
CA ASP A 56 1.18 15.91 -5.04
C ASP A 56 2.69 15.72 -5.35
N ALA A 57 3.18 16.37 -6.41
CA ALA A 57 4.57 16.21 -6.82
C ALA A 57 5.59 16.63 -5.75
N ALA A 58 5.32 17.69 -4.99
CA ALA A 58 6.23 18.20 -3.96
C ALA A 58 6.15 17.34 -2.70
N GLU A 59 4.94 17.00 -2.27
CA GLU A 59 4.68 16.09 -1.16
C GLU A 59 5.33 14.72 -1.40
N PHE A 60 5.19 14.18 -2.61
CA PHE A 60 5.78 12.89 -2.95
C PHE A 60 7.31 12.95 -3.03
N SER A 61 7.89 14.04 -3.55
CA SER A 61 9.35 14.20 -3.54
C SER A 61 9.88 14.24 -2.12
N ASN A 62 9.22 14.98 -1.22
CA ASN A 62 9.57 15.00 0.19
C ASN A 62 9.39 13.62 0.84
N PHE A 63 8.31 12.91 0.53
CA PHE A 63 8.05 11.55 1.00
C PHE A 63 9.15 10.57 0.58
N ARG A 64 9.53 10.62 -0.70
CA ARG A 64 10.52 9.75 -1.32
C ARG A 64 11.87 9.78 -0.61
N ASP A 65 12.25 10.95 -0.10
CA ASP A 65 13.58 11.21 0.44
C ASP A 65 13.60 11.38 1.97
N ASN A 66 12.46 11.21 2.67
CA ASN A 66 12.35 11.43 4.12
C ASN A 66 11.36 10.45 4.80
N LEU A 67 11.51 9.15 4.59
CA LEU A 67 10.59 8.11 5.03
C LEU A 67 10.48 7.98 6.55
N LEU A 68 11.55 8.32 7.30
CA LEU A 68 11.58 8.24 8.77
C LEU A 68 11.01 9.49 9.48
N THR A 69 10.46 10.43 8.71
CA THR A 69 9.77 11.62 9.26
C THR A 69 8.33 11.29 9.66
N ASP A 70 7.87 11.88 10.76
CA ASP A 70 6.49 11.73 11.23
C ASP A 70 5.47 12.32 10.24
N ARG A 71 4.34 11.63 10.10
CA ARG A 71 3.23 11.94 9.21
C ARG A 71 1.92 11.60 9.91
N ASP A 72 1.07 12.60 10.04
CA ASP A 72 -0.20 12.47 10.76
C ASP A 72 -1.09 11.35 10.21
N TRP A 73 -1.07 11.15 8.88
CA TRP A 73 -1.88 10.13 8.23
C TRP A 73 -1.40 8.70 8.45
N LEU A 74 -0.18 8.48 8.97
CA LEU A 74 0.34 7.18 9.37
C LEU A 74 0.04 6.83 10.83
N ALA A 75 -0.39 7.81 11.64
CA ALA A 75 -0.53 7.62 13.08
C ALA A 75 -1.54 6.52 13.44
N GLY A 76 -1.09 5.54 14.24
CA GLY A 76 -1.90 4.40 14.66
C GLY A 76 -2.27 3.42 13.54
N ARG A 77 -1.59 3.47 12.40
CA ARG A 77 -1.86 2.65 11.22
C ARG A 77 -0.89 1.49 11.09
N GLY A 78 -1.14 0.65 10.10
CA GLY A 78 -0.30 -0.49 9.79
C GLY A 78 -0.32 -1.55 10.87
N GLY A 79 0.59 -2.49 10.71
CA GLY A 79 0.69 -3.66 11.55
C GLY A 79 0.68 -4.93 10.73
N HIS A 80 1.45 -5.88 11.23
CA HIS A 80 1.24 -7.30 10.98
C HIS A 80 0.54 -7.81 12.25
N ARG A 81 -0.73 -8.18 12.17
CA ARG A 81 -1.50 -8.48 13.38
C ARG A 81 -1.23 -9.88 13.92
N SER A 82 -0.24 -9.94 14.79
CA SER A 82 -0.16 -10.82 15.97
C SER A 82 -1.28 -10.61 17.01
N GLN A 83 -2.42 -9.99 16.65
CA GLN A 83 -3.58 -9.90 17.56
C GLN A 83 -4.34 -11.22 17.68
N HIS A 84 -4.09 -12.15 16.75
CA HIS A 84 -4.54 -13.54 16.80
C HIS A 84 -3.33 -14.47 16.74
N ASP A 85 -2.26 -14.15 17.47
CA ASP A 85 -1.23 -15.12 17.76
C ASP A 85 -1.89 -16.28 18.51
N VAL A 86 -2.04 -17.41 17.82
CA VAL A 86 -2.62 -18.64 18.38
C VAL A 86 -1.59 -19.44 19.17
N GLY A 87 -0.39 -18.87 19.39
CA GLY A 87 0.75 -19.52 20.00
C GLY A 87 1.27 -20.68 19.13
N ASP A 88 1.81 -21.71 19.78
CA ASP A 88 2.40 -22.88 19.11
C ASP A 88 1.36 -23.87 18.53
N ARG A 89 0.07 -23.51 18.47
CA ARG A 89 -0.99 -24.41 17.97
C ARG A 89 -0.93 -24.56 16.44
N GLY A 90 -1.09 -25.79 15.95
CA GLY A 90 -1.14 -26.05 14.51
C GLY A 90 -2.45 -25.56 13.89
N TYR A 91 -2.44 -25.25 12.59
CA TYR A 91 -3.63 -24.76 11.85
C TYR A 91 -4.88 -25.64 12.01
N PHE A 92 -4.70 -26.96 12.14
CA PHE A 92 -5.80 -27.91 12.31
C PHE A 92 -6.36 -27.97 13.74
N ASP A 93 -5.65 -27.37 14.71
CA ASP A 93 -6.07 -27.28 16.11
C ASP A 93 -6.91 -26.01 16.37
N LEU A 94 -7.15 -25.20 15.32
CA LEU A 94 -7.91 -23.96 15.35
C LEU A 94 -9.39 -24.19 15.03
N THR A 95 -10.27 -23.50 15.74
CA THR A 95 -11.70 -23.39 15.38
C THR A 95 -11.87 -22.70 14.02
N GLU A 96 -13.07 -22.77 13.44
CA GLU A 96 -13.34 -22.14 12.14
C GLU A 96 -13.17 -20.62 12.19
N ASP A 97 -13.70 -19.97 13.24
CA ASP A 97 -13.49 -18.54 13.50
C ASP A 97 -12.01 -18.19 13.75
N GLU A 98 -11.26 -19.04 14.45
CA GLU A 98 -9.82 -18.85 14.65
C GLU A 98 -9.02 -19.05 13.36
N ARG A 99 -9.42 -19.98 12.48
CA ARG A 99 -8.81 -20.15 11.15
C ARG A 99 -9.11 -18.96 10.25
N GLU A 100 -10.33 -18.44 10.30
CA GLU A 100 -10.71 -17.22 9.59
C GLU A 100 -9.93 -16.01 10.12
N ASN A 101 -9.70 -15.92 11.43
CA ASN A 101 -8.90 -14.85 12.04
C ASN A 101 -7.39 -15.04 11.84
N TRP A 102 -6.89 -16.27 11.79
CA TRP A 102 -5.49 -16.61 11.48
C TRP A 102 -5.16 -16.30 10.01
N SER A 103 -6.07 -16.64 9.09
CA SER A 103 -5.97 -16.21 7.68
C SER A 103 -6.07 -14.70 7.52
N LYS A 104 -6.83 -14.00 8.39
CA LYS A 104 -6.84 -12.53 8.52
C LYS A 104 -5.55 -11.93 9.13
N SER A 105 -4.70 -12.76 9.76
CA SER A 105 -3.41 -12.34 10.35
C SER A 105 -2.19 -12.65 9.49
N ALA A 106 -2.37 -13.44 8.42
CA ALA A 106 -1.30 -13.91 7.52
C ALA A 106 -0.77 -12.85 6.54
N TYR A 107 -1.31 -11.64 6.57
CA TYR A 107 -0.97 -10.57 5.64
C TYR A 107 -0.56 -9.28 6.36
N ARG A 108 0.20 -8.43 5.66
CA ARG A 108 0.51 -7.07 6.12
C ARG A 108 -0.66 -6.15 5.85
N VAL A 109 -0.90 -5.22 6.76
CA VAL A 109 -1.86 -4.13 6.57
C VAL A 109 -1.09 -2.90 6.12
N CYS A 110 -1.38 -2.44 4.91
CA CYS A 110 -0.62 -1.36 4.28
C CYS A 110 -1.51 -0.24 3.73
N ASP A 111 -0.91 0.93 3.59
CA ASP A 111 -1.37 1.97 2.68
C ASP A 111 -0.59 1.85 1.37
N ILE A 112 -1.23 2.16 0.23
CA ILE A 112 -0.50 2.38 -1.01
C ILE A 112 -0.30 3.89 -1.21
N VAL A 113 0.96 4.31 -1.28
CA VAL A 113 1.33 5.71 -1.52
C VAL A 113 1.64 5.89 -3.00
N VAL A 114 0.97 6.85 -3.60
CA VAL A 114 1.03 7.15 -5.02
C VAL A 114 1.29 8.64 -5.17
N ARG A 115 2.18 9.00 -6.11
CA ARG A 115 2.17 10.37 -6.60
C ARG A 115 0.94 10.56 -7.48
N GLU A 116 0.28 11.68 -7.30
CA GLU A 116 -0.79 12.13 -8.17
C GLU A 116 -0.20 12.43 -9.56
N TYR A 117 -0.51 11.55 -10.52
CA TYR A 117 -0.16 11.67 -11.93
C TYR A 117 -1.42 11.58 -12.78
N ASP A 118 -1.33 12.05 -14.02
CA ASP A 118 -2.31 11.71 -15.06
C ASP A 118 -2.32 10.20 -15.38
N ASN A 119 -1.26 9.47 -15.01
CA ASN A 119 -1.12 8.04 -15.18
C ASN A 119 -0.55 7.35 -13.92
N PRO A 120 -1.37 6.62 -13.14
CA PRO A 120 -0.95 5.95 -11.90
C PRO A 120 -0.06 4.72 -12.12
N PHE A 121 0.16 4.32 -13.38
CA PHE A 121 1.05 3.21 -13.76
C PHE A 121 2.51 3.64 -13.96
N VAL A 122 2.79 4.93 -13.89
CA VAL A 122 4.13 5.48 -14.07
C VAL A 122 4.56 6.06 -12.73
N GLY A 123 5.43 5.36 -12.00
CA GLY A 123 6.00 5.91 -10.78
C GLY A 123 6.49 4.89 -9.76
N ASP A 124 7.15 5.41 -8.73
CA ASP A 124 7.65 4.69 -7.57
C ASP A 124 6.51 4.40 -6.56
N ASN A 125 5.41 3.78 -7.01
CA ASN A 125 4.28 3.45 -6.12
C ASN A 125 4.74 2.48 -5.04
N CYS A 126 4.37 2.74 -3.79
CA CYS A 126 4.90 2.01 -2.65
C CYS A 126 3.79 1.53 -1.72
N LEU A 127 3.95 0.33 -1.19
CA LEU A 127 3.20 -0.17 -0.05
C LEU A 127 3.92 0.29 1.21
N VAL A 128 3.18 0.87 2.15
CA VAL A 128 3.70 1.40 3.41
C VAL A 128 3.02 0.68 4.56
N ASP A 129 3.83 0.02 5.38
CA ASP A 129 3.40 -0.54 6.67
C ASP A 129 4.10 0.24 7.80
N PRO A 130 3.40 1.21 8.44
CA PRO A 130 3.96 1.98 9.54
C PRO A 130 4.03 1.20 10.86
N GLN A 131 3.37 0.04 11.02
CA GLN A 131 3.33 -0.76 12.24
C GLN A 131 3.10 0.00 13.55
N GLY A 132 2.15 0.94 13.56
CA GLY A 132 1.78 1.74 14.70
C GLY A 132 2.68 2.96 14.94
N TYR A 133 3.66 3.22 14.07
CA TYR A 133 4.48 4.44 14.12
C TYR A 133 3.89 5.53 13.24
N ASN A 134 4.34 6.76 13.43
CA ASN A 134 3.93 7.88 12.60
C ASN A 134 4.83 8.05 11.36
N TYR A 135 5.76 7.13 11.11
CA TYR A 135 6.68 7.15 9.97
C TYR A 135 6.66 5.81 9.22
N VAL A 136 7.30 5.77 8.05
CA VAL A 136 7.36 4.56 7.22
C VAL A 136 8.36 3.59 7.81
N ARG A 137 7.88 2.59 8.57
CA ARG A 137 8.75 1.57 9.15
C ARG A 137 9.15 0.50 8.13
N TYR A 138 8.19 0.08 7.30
CA TYR A 138 8.39 -0.86 6.20
C TYR A 138 7.84 -0.27 4.92
N LEU A 139 8.61 -0.47 3.84
CA LEU A 139 8.22 -0.10 2.49
C LEU A 139 8.36 -1.32 1.59
N GLY A 140 7.36 -1.54 0.76
CA GLY A 140 7.32 -2.60 -0.24
C GLY A 140 6.88 -2.08 -1.59
N PHE A 141 7.05 -2.92 -2.60
CA PHE A 141 6.64 -2.62 -3.97
C PHE A 141 5.41 -3.46 -4.33
N PRO A 142 4.30 -2.84 -4.78
CA PRO A 142 3.08 -3.56 -5.10
C PRO A 142 3.28 -4.47 -6.31
N GLY A 143 2.67 -5.65 -6.27
CA GLY A 143 2.52 -6.53 -7.42
C GLY A 143 1.46 -6.04 -8.40
N PHE A 144 1.20 -6.82 -9.45
CA PHE A 144 0.30 -6.45 -10.54
C PHE A 144 -1.12 -6.12 -10.06
N GLU A 145 -1.64 -6.84 -9.07
CA GLU A 145 -2.97 -6.61 -8.51
C GLU A 145 -3.09 -5.22 -7.87
N GLY A 146 -1.98 -4.75 -7.27
CA GLY A 146 -1.83 -3.40 -6.72
C GLY A 146 -2.14 -2.32 -7.76
N TYR A 147 -1.50 -2.43 -8.91
CA TYR A 147 -1.74 -1.55 -10.04
C TYR A 147 -3.14 -1.70 -10.63
N SER A 148 -3.70 -2.91 -10.62
CA SER A 148 -5.04 -3.16 -11.16
C SER A 148 -6.13 -2.41 -10.38
N PHE A 149 -6.11 -2.41 -9.04
CA PHE A 149 -7.15 -1.68 -8.32
C PHE A 149 -6.94 -0.16 -8.38
N LEU A 150 -5.69 0.34 -8.43
CA LEU A 150 -5.42 1.76 -8.68
C LEU A 150 -6.08 2.18 -10.00
N LYS A 151 -5.93 1.38 -11.06
CA LYS A 151 -6.60 1.61 -12.36
C LYS A 151 -8.09 1.87 -12.21
N ASP A 152 -8.76 1.01 -11.46
CA ASP A 152 -10.21 1.01 -11.37
C ASP A 152 -10.68 2.22 -10.58
N ILE A 153 -9.96 2.59 -9.51
CA ILE A 153 -10.20 3.80 -8.73
C ILE A 153 -10.10 5.03 -9.64
N PHE A 154 -8.97 5.24 -10.31
CA PHE A 154 -8.75 6.42 -11.15
C PHE A 154 -9.73 6.48 -12.34
N ARG A 155 -10.13 5.34 -12.90
CA ARG A 155 -11.18 5.28 -13.93
C ARG A 155 -12.54 5.71 -13.41
N GLN A 156 -12.93 5.26 -12.22
CA GLN A 156 -14.20 5.63 -11.60
C GLN A 156 -14.24 7.14 -11.29
N GLU A 157 -13.14 7.69 -10.77
CA GLU A 157 -13.04 9.13 -10.51
C GLU A 157 -13.12 9.96 -11.79
N ALA A 158 -12.40 9.56 -12.85
CA ALA A 158 -12.46 10.25 -14.13
C ALA A 158 -13.88 10.22 -14.74
N LYS A 159 -14.56 9.08 -14.61
CA LYS A 159 -15.97 8.95 -15.05
C LYS A 159 -16.89 9.88 -14.26
N ALA A 160 -16.77 9.90 -12.94
CA ALA A 160 -17.58 10.76 -12.06
C ALA A 160 -17.34 12.24 -12.35
N ALA A 161 -16.09 12.66 -12.58
CA ALA A 161 -15.75 14.03 -12.94
C ALA A 161 -16.37 14.44 -14.29
N LEU A 162 -16.33 13.55 -15.28
CA LEU A 162 -16.95 13.79 -16.59
C LEU A 162 -18.47 13.93 -16.50
N GLU A 163 -19.12 13.06 -15.72
CA GLU A 163 -20.57 13.11 -15.49
C GLU A 163 -20.98 14.42 -14.80
N LYS A 164 -20.23 14.84 -13.78
CA LYS A 164 -20.43 16.13 -13.11
C LYS A 164 -20.28 17.31 -14.08
N ALA A 165 -19.20 17.35 -14.86
CA ALA A 165 -18.96 18.40 -15.85
C ALA A 165 -20.01 18.45 -16.97
N ARG A 166 -20.67 17.33 -17.27
CA ARG A 166 -21.81 17.27 -18.19
C ARG A 166 -23.09 17.79 -17.54
N ALA A 167 -23.30 17.49 -16.26
CA ALA A 167 -24.46 17.97 -15.51
C ALA A 167 -24.41 19.49 -15.29
N ASP A 168 -23.23 20.05 -14.99
CA ASP A 168 -23.06 21.49 -14.76
C ASP A 168 -23.30 22.29 -16.04
N ARG A 169 -22.76 21.83 -17.18
CA ARG A 169 -23.03 22.44 -18.50
C ARG A 169 -24.50 22.42 -18.92
N LYS A 170 -25.29 21.45 -18.46
CA LYS A 170 -26.74 21.39 -18.71
C LYS A 170 -27.55 22.36 -17.84
N LYS A 171 -26.97 22.90 -16.76
CA LYS A 171 -27.63 23.89 -15.89
C LYS A 171 -27.37 25.34 -16.34
N GLU A 172 -26.33 25.55 -17.14
CA GLU A 172 -25.90 26.86 -17.64
C GLU A 172 -26.49 27.24 -19.00
N GLY A 173 -27.19 26.32 -19.68
CA GLY A 173 -27.87 26.56 -20.96
C GLY A 173 -29.34 26.18 -20.90
#